data_AF-A0A355RJI8-F1
#
_entry.id   AF-A0A355RJI8-F1
#
_cell.length_a   1.000
_cell.length_b   1.000
_cell.length_c   1.000
_cell.angle_alpha   90.00
_cell.angle_beta   90.00
_cell.angle_gamma   90.00
#
_symmetry.space_group_name_H-M   'P 1'
#
loop_
_entity.id
_entity.type
_entity.pdbx_description
1 polymer ?
#
loop_
_entity_poly.entity_id
_entity_poly.type
_entity_poly.pdbx_seq_one_letter_code
_entity_poly.pdbx_strand_id
1 'polypeptide(L)' 'PDAAGLSGNITLNGTNLLHLTEPQLCAQRGGRIGMVFQEPMSALNPVQTIGAQVAEALRLDPKT' A
#
# COMPACT_ATOMS: atom_id res chain seq x y z
N PRO A 1 23.77 -18.21 5.90
CA PRO A 1 24.25 -16.86 6.23
C PRO A 1 23.37 -16.32 7.36
N ASP A 2 23.71 -16.72 8.58
CA ASP A 2 22.77 -16.68 9.72
C ASP A 2 23.15 -15.57 10.71
N ALA A 3 23.96 -14.59 10.25
CA ALA A 3 24.52 -13.52 11.07
C ALA A 3 24.15 -12.11 10.56
N ALA A 4 23.17 -11.99 9.66
CA ALA A 4 22.66 -10.67 9.26
C ALA A 4 21.59 -10.20 10.24
N GLY A 5 21.98 -9.38 11.22
CA GLY A 5 21.03 -8.66 12.07
C GLY A 5 20.36 -7.55 11.27
N LEU A 6 19.04 -7.67 11.04
CA LEU A 6 18.26 -6.62 10.39
C LEU A 6 17.87 -5.56 11.42
N SER A 7 18.30 -4.33 11.19
CA SER A 7 17.90 -3.15 11.99
C SER A 7 17.49 -2.02 11.05
N GLY A 8 16.58 -1.16 11.52
CA GLY A 8 16.09 -0.02 10.74
C GLY A 8 14.81 0.58 11.31
N ASN A 9 14.42 1.72 10.76
CA ASN A 9 13.11 2.32 11.00
C ASN A 9 12.52 2.79 9.67
N ILE A 10 11.20 2.77 9.57
CA ILE A 10 10.46 3.36 8.46
C ILE A 10 9.49 4.35 9.10
N THR A 11 9.74 5.64 8.92
CA THR A 11 8.92 6.69 9.53
C THR A 11 8.05 7.38 8.50
N LEU A 12 6.79 7.61 8.85
CA LEU A 12 5.84 8.42 8.08
C LEU A 12 5.24 9.48 9.02
N ASN A 13 5.52 10.76 8.76
CA ASN A 13 5.11 11.89 9.59
C ASN A 13 5.36 11.64 11.10
N GLY A 14 6.56 11.17 11.43
CA GLY A 14 6.96 10.88 12.82
C GLY A 14 6.46 9.56 13.41
N THR A 15 5.62 8.80 12.70
CA THR A 15 5.17 7.46 13.15
C THR A 15 6.08 6.38 12.58
N ASN A 16 6.69 5.55 13.44
CA ASN A 16 7.45 4.38 12.99
C ASN A 16 6.47 3.26 12.58
N LEU A 17 6.42 2.97 11.28
CA LEU A 17 5.52 1.98 10.69
C LEU A 17 5.85 0.55 11.13
N LEU A 18 7.11 0.26 11.48
CA LEU A 18 7.52 -1.08 11.92
C LEU A 18 6.94 -1.46 13.29
N HIS A 19 6.41 -0.49 14.04
CA HIS A 19 5.80 -0.72 15.36
C HIS A 19 4.26 -0.73 15.31
N LEU A 20 3.65 -0.61 14.12
CA LEU A 20 2.20 -0.64 13.97
C LEU A 20 1.68 -2.08 13.89
N THR A 21 0.52 -2.32 14.50
CA THR A 21 -0.28 -3.52 14.25
C THR A 21 -0.86 -3.50 12.82
N GLU A 22 -1.24 -4.66 12.29
CA GLU A 22 -1.82 -4.75 10.94
C GLU A 22 -3.08 -3.86 10.74
N PRO A 23 -4.04 -3.78 11.68
CA PRO A 23 -5.16 -2.82 11.56
C PRO A 23 -4.72 -1.36 11.50
N GLN A 24 -3.71 -0.99 12.31
CA GLN A 24 -3.17 0.38 12.30
C GLN A 24 -2.44 0.69 11.00
N LEU A 25 -1.68 -0.27 10.47
CA LEU A 25 -0.98 -0.14 9.20
C LEU A 25 -1.97 -0.09 8.02
N CYS A 26 -3.02 -0.91 8.05
CA CYS A 26 -4.14 -0.85 7.11
C CYS A 26 -4.81 0.54 7.09
N ALA A 27 -5.03 1.15 8.26
CA ALA A 27 -5.59 2.49 8.34
C ALA A 27 -4.70 3.58 7.72
N GLN A 28 -3.38 3.36 7.59
CA GLN A 28 -2.46 4.25 6.86
C GLN A 28 -2.52 4.03 5.34
N ARG A 29 -2.73 2.79 4.90
CA ARG A 29 -2.86 2.41 3.49
C ARG A 29 -4.20 2.91 2.92
N GLY A 30 -4.24 3.19 1.62
CA GLY A 30 -5.41 3.73 0.93
C GLY A 30 -5.51 5.26 0.99
N GLY A 31 -5.48 5.84 2.19
CA GLY A 31 -5.62 7.31 2.35
C GLY A 31 -4.30 8.09 2.40
N ARG A 32 -3.23 7.49 2.91
CA ARG A 32 -1.91 8.16 3.08
C ARG A 32 -0.77 7.47 2.34
N ILE A 33 -0.90 6.17 2.12
CA ILE A 33 0.10 5.33 1.45
C ILE A 33 -0.60 4.55 0.34
N GLY A 34 -0.14 4.75 -0.89
CA GLY A 34 -0.50 3.94 -2.06
C GLY A 34 0.72 3.21 -2.61
N MET A 35 0.50 2.09 -3.28
CA MET A 35 1.56 1.31 -3.93
C MET A 35 1.36 1.32 -5.44
N VAL A 36 2.45 1.57 -6.19
CA VAL A 36 2.49 1.43 -7.64
C VAL A 36 3.54 0.37 -7.96
N PHE A 37 3.10 -0.74 -8.53
CA PHE A 37 3.99 -1.86 -8.89
C PHE A 37 4.78 -1.54 -10.16
N GLN A 38 6.02 -2.04 -10.22
CA GLN A 38 6.88 -1.87 -11.39
C GLN A 38 6.42 -2.68 -12.61
N GLU A 39 5.72 -3.79 -12.39
CA GLU A 39 5.07 -4.60 -13.43
C GLU A 39 3.54 -4.46 -13.34
N PRO A 40 2.99 -3.27 -13.66
CA PRO A 40 1.57 -2.97 -13.44
C PRO A 40 0.64 -3.87 -14.25
N MET A 41 1.13 -4.44 -15.36
CA MET A 41 0.37 -5.30 -16.26
C MET A 41 -0.16 -6.57 -15.60
N SER A 42 0.51 -7.07 -14.56
CA SER A 42 0.08 -8.26 -13.80
C SER A 42 -1.17 -8.01 -12.94
N ALA A 43 -1.43 -6.75 -12.58
CA ALA A 43 -2.54 -6.35 -11.72
C ALA A 43 -3.76 -5.84 -12.51
N LEU A 44 -3.63 -5.65 -13.83
CA LEU A 44 -4.71 -5.14 -14.68
C LEU A 44 -5.54 -6.28 -15.25
N ASN A 45 -6.86 -6.18 -15.09
CA ASN A 45 -7.81 -7.07 -15.74
C ASN A 45 -8.02 -6.62 -17.21
N PRO A 46 -7.66 -7.45 -18.21
CA PRO A 46 -7.72 -7.06 -19.62
C PRO A 46 -9.14 -6.84 -20.16
N VAL A 47 -10.18 -7.30 -19.45
CA VAL A 47 -11.58 -7.08 -19.86
C VAL A 47 -12.20 -5.79 -19.29
N GLN A 48 -11.42 -4.98 -18.57
CA GLN A 48 -11.88 -3.71 -18.01
C GLN A 48 -11.04 -2.55 -18.55
N THR A 49 -11.66 -1.39 -18.73
CA THR A 49 -10.92 -0.18 -19.12
C THR A 49 -10.00 0.27 -17.98
N ILE A 50 -8.90 0.94 -18.34
CA ILE A 50 -7.96 1.49 -17.36
C ILE A 50 -8.69 2.43 -16.38
N GLY A 51 -9.57 3.31 -16.89
CA GLY A 51 -10.33 4.23 -16.06
C GLY A 51 -11.24 3.53 -15.05
N ALA A 52 -11.91 2.44 -15.45
CA ALA A 52 -12.76 1.68 -14.54
C ALA A 52 -11.97 1.05 -13.38
N GLN A 53 -10.77 0.53 -13.67
CA GLN A 53 -9.90 -0.10 -12.68
C GLN A 53 -9.25 0.90 -11.73
N VAL A 54 -8.79 2.05 -12.26
CA VAL A 54 -8.24 3.13 -11.42
C VAL A 54 -9.31 3.75 -10.53
N ALA A 55 -10.53 3.94 -11.05
CA ALA A 55 -11.64 4.48 -10.27
C ALA A 55 -12.13 3.53 -9.18
N GLU A 56 -11.93 2.22 -9.33
CA GLU A 56 -12.38 1.24 -8.31
C GLU A 56 -11.67 1.44 -6.97
N ALA A 57 -10.37 1.70 -6.99
CA ALA A 57 -9.60 2.00 -5.78
C ALA A 57 -10.15 3.23 -5.02
N LEU A 58 -10.68 4.22 -5.75
CA LEU A 58 -11.27 5.41 -5.17
C LEU A 58 -12.69 5.16 -4.62
N ARG A 59 -13.50 4.32 -5.28
CA ARG A 59 -14.86 3.98 -4.81
C ARG A 59 -14.86 3.11 -3.56
N LEU A 60 -13.86 2.22 -3.44
CA LEU A 60 -13.74 1.30 -2.31
C LEU A 60 -13.13 1.97 -1.08
N ASP A 61 -12.59 3.19 -1.18
CA ASP A 61 -12.06 3.91 -0.03
C ASP A 61 -13.21 4.36 0.88
N PRO A 62 -13.36 3.81 2.10
CA PRO A 62 -14.45 4.16 3.01
C PRO A 62 -14.36 5.59 3.56
N LYS A 63 -13.28 6.32 3.25
CA LYS A 63 -12.98 7.66 3.78
C LYS A 63 -13.33 8.80 2.81
N THR A 64 -13.84 8.48 1.62
CA THR A 64 -14.43 9.45 0.67
C THR A 64 -15.95 9.35 0.74
#